data_AF-A0A971F578-F1
#
_entry.id   AF-A0A971F578-F1
#
_cell.length_a   1.000
_cell.length_b   1.000
_cell.length_c   1.000
_cell.angle_alpha   90.00
_cell.angle_beta   90.00
_cell.angle_gamma   90.00
#
_symmetry.space_group_name_H-M   'P 1'
#
loop_
_entity.id
_entity.type
_entity.pdbx_description
1 polymer ?
#
loop_
_entity_poly.entity_id
_entity_poly.type
_entity_poly.pdbx_seq_one_letter_code
_entity_poly.pdbx_strand_id
1 'polypeptide(L)'
;MKFSNGYWLMKDGVTLAAPEDIRDIEVSDGKLIVYAATRPIRQRGDTLEGPILTFEYSSPFPDVISVKLRHFMGADERGPSFELYREEGFMPEISQSHDQIILKSGRLSMTIKRTPGWTMKFLYDGKYITGNTRKDTAYLTVAGDGAYMRERLELGVDEYVYGLGERFTPFVKNG
;
A
#
# COMPACT_ATOMS: atom_id res chain seq x y z
N MET A 1 0.55 -0.12 -17.35
CA MET A 1 1.99 -0.22 -17.65
C MET A 1 2.50 -1.59 -17.22
N LYS A 2 3.44 -2.21 -17.95
CA LYS A 2 4.02 -3.51 -17.59
C LYS A 2 5.44 -3.31 -17.07
N PHE A 3 5.69 -3.68 -15.81
CA PHE A 3 7.01 -3.59 -15.16
C PHE A 3 7.76 -4.92 -15.14
N SER A 4 7.04 -6.04 -15.07
CA SER A 4 7.62 -7.38 -15.05
C SER A 4 7.74 -7.98 -16.45
N ASN A 5 8.67 -8.91 -16.60
CA ASN A 5 8.83 -9.82 -17.72
C ASN A 5 8.58 -11.25 -17.24
N GLY A 6 7.30 -11.62 -17.18
CA GLY A 6 6.86 -12.87 -16.56
C GLY A 6 6.94 -12.81 -15.03
N TYR A 7 7.04 -13.98 -14.39
CA TYR A 7 7.12 -14.10 -12.92
C TYR A 7 8.53 -13.85 -12.37
N TRP A 8 9.56 -14.21 -13.15
CA TRP A 8 10.93 -14.30 -12.67
C TRP A 8 11.73 -13.01 -12.81
N LEU A 9 11.42 -12.21 -13.82
CA LEU A 9 12.24 -11.08 -14.23
C LEU A 9 11.47 -9.77 -14.18
N MET A 10 12.20 -8.70 -13.90
CA MET A 10 11.77 -7.35 -14.24
C MET A 10 12.07 -7.11 -15.72
N LYS A 11 11.35 -6.17 -16.34
CA LYS A 11 11.76 -5.68 -17.66
C LYS A 11 13.12 -4.98 -17.57
N ASP A 12 13.84 -5.00 -18.68
CA ASP A 12 15.12 -4.31 -18.79
C ASP A 12 14.97 -2.82 -18.43
N GLY A 13 15.91 -2.32 -17.62
CA GLY A 13 15.88 -0.94 -17.13
C GLY A 13 14.88 -0.65 -16.02
N VAL A 14 14.12 -1.65 -15.52
CA VAL A 14 13.20 -1.47 -14.39
C VAL A 14 13.84 -1.93 -13.09
N THR A 15 13.95 -1.01 -12.12
CA THR A 15 14.37 -1.31 -10.74
C THR A 15 13.15 -1.27 -9.83
N LEU A 16 13.07 -2.20 -8.87
CA LEU A 16 11.97 -2.31 -7.92
C LEU A 16 12.49 -2.18 -6.49
N ALA A 17 11.85 -1.31 -5.71
CA ALA A 17 12.03 -1.17 -4.28
C ALA A 17 10.68 -1.39 -3.59
N ALA A 18 10.52 -2.54 -2.94
CA ALA A 18 9.29 -2.95 -2.26
C ALA A 18 9.52 -2.99 -0.76
N PRO A 19 8.51 -2.68 0.07
CA PRO A 19 8.67 -2.72 1.52
C PRO A 19 9.02 -4.14 1.98
N GLU A 20 10.00 -4.27 2.87
CA GLU A 20 10.43 -5.56 3.42
C GLU A 20 10.52 -5.56 4.94
N ASP A 21 10.84 -4.42 5.56
CA ASP A 21 11.13 -4.32 6.98
C ASP A 21 10.57 -3.01 7.58
N ILE A 22 9.69 -3.11 8.56
CA ILE A 22 9.11 -1.95 9.24
C ILE A 22 10.13 -1.38 10.22
N ARG A 23 10.49 -0.11 10.03
CA ARG A 23 11.50 0.60 10.82
C ARG A 23 10.91 1.38 11.96
N ASP A 24 9.81 2.05 11.70
CA ASP A 24 9.17 2.89 12.69
C ASP A 24 7.67 3.04 12.38
N ILE A 25 6.92 3.36 13.42
CA ILE A 25 5.47 3.51 13.38
C ILE A 25 5.07 4.70 14.24
N GLU A 26 4.30 5.60 13.66
CA GLU A 26 3.68 6.71 14.38
C GLU A 26 2.17 6.58 14.34
N VAL A 27 1.53 6.89 15.47
CA VAL A 27 0.06 6.96 15.56
C VAL A 27 -0.32 8.30 16.17
N SER A 28 -1.07 9.09 15.41
CA SER A 28 -1.54 10.41 15.83
C SER A 28 -2.80 10.79 15.05
N ASP A 29 -3.75 11.46 15.71
CA ASP A 29 -4.94 12.06 15.08
C ASP A 29 -5.72 11.12 14.13
N GLY A 30 -5.93 9.86 14.53
CA GLY A 30 -6.64 8.86 13.72
C GLY A 30 -5.86 8.38 12.49
N LYS A 31 -4.56 8.67 12.41
CA LYS A 31 -3.65 8.21 11.37
C LYS A 31 -2.65 7.22 11.92
N LEU A 32 -2.29 6.26 11.08
CA LEU A 32 -1.19 5.33 11.28
C LEU A 32 -0.16 5.58 10.19
N ILE A 33 1.06 5.96 10.57
CA ILE A 33 2.18 6.13 9.65
C ILE A 33 3.15 4.96 9.86
N VAL A 34 3.52 4.30 8.78
CA VAL A 34 4.48 3.18 8.79
C VAL A 34 5.64 3.51 7.86
N TYR A 35 6.85 3.47 8.40
CA TYR A 35 8.08 3.64 7.63
C TYR A 35 8.71 2.29 7.36
N ALA A 36 8.79 1.90 6.09
CA ALA A 36 9.29 0.59 5.69
C ALA A 36 10.57 0.72 4.85
N ALA A 37 11.62 0.03 5.27
CA ALA A 37 12.81 -0.16 4.45
C ALA A 37 12.50 -1.13 3.31
N THR A 38 13.15 -0.90 2.17
CA THR A 38 12.93 -1.70 0.95
C THR A 38 13.91 -2.87 0.80
N ARG A 39 14.56 -3.22 1.90
CA ARG A 39 15.49 -4.34 2.05
C ARG A 39 15.48 -4.82 3.50
N PRO A 40 15.96 -6.04 3.78
CA PRO A 40 16.06 -6.53 5.15
C PRO A 40 17.11 -5.74 5.94
N ILE A 41 16.79 -5.35 7.16
CA ILE A 41 17.72 -4.63 8.05
C ILE A 41 18.12 -5.56 9.19
N ARG A 42 19.33 -6.13 9.12
CA ARG A 42 19.84 -7.10 10.09
C ARG A 42 20.80 -6.47 11.09
N GLN A 43 21.52 -5.44 10.66
CA GLN A 43 22.49 -4.70 11.46
C GLN A 43 22.42 -3.21 11.18
N ARG A 44 23.06 -2.39 12.03
CA ARG A 44 23.07 -0.93 11.89
C ARG A 44 23.68 -0.46 10.55
N GLY A 45 24.65 -1.17 10.00
CA GLY A 45 25.22 -0.83 8.69
C GLY A 45 24.18 -0.86 7.56
N ASP A 46 23.16 -1.71 7.68
CA ASP A 46 22.12 -1.87 6.66
C ASP A 46 21.17 -0.65 6.63
N THR A 47 21.18 0.23 7.65
CA THR A 47 20.30 1.41 7.68
C THR A 47 20.81 2.57 6.83
N LEU A 48 21.97 2.43 6.19
CA LEU A 48 22.65 3.52 5.47
C LEU A 48 22.36 3.56 3.97
N GLU A 49 21.69 2.56 3.41
CA GLU A 49 21.45 2.44 1.97
C GLU A 49 20.02 1.95 1.71
N GLY A 50 19.51 2.34 0.54
CA GLY A 50 18.20 1.95 0.05
C GLY A 50 17.09 2.96 0.43
N PRO A 51 16.02 3.03 -0.35
CA PRO A 51 14.91 3.92 -0.06
C PRO A 51 14.07 3.42 1.11
N ILE A 52 13.45 4.37 1.82
CA ILE A 52 12.38 4.15 2.78
C ILE A 52 11.05 4.55 2.12
N LEU A 53 10.04 3.71 2.27
CA LEU A 53 8.67 4.01 1.85
C LEU A 53 7.85 4.42 3.07
N THR A 54 7.09 5.51 2.92
CA THR A 54 6.19 6.03 3.95
C THR A 54 4.75 5.68 3.57
N PHE A 55 4.09 4.91 4.42
CA PHE A 55 2.69 4.58 4.31
C PHE A 55 1.90 5.41 5.33
N GLU A 56 0.87 6.12 4.89
CA GLU A 56 -0.08 6.81 5.75
C GLU A 56 -1.45 6.14 5.57
N TYR A 57 -1.95 5.59 6.66
CA TYR A 57 -3.26 4.97 6.75
C TYR A 57 -4.19 5.85 7.57
N SER A 58 -5.41 6.02 7.10
CA SER A 58 -6.46 6.79 7.78
C SER A 58 -7.84 6.30 7.33
N SER A 59 -8.90 6.88 7.88
CA SER A 59 -10.26 6.59 7.46
C SER A 59 -11.08 7.87 7.36
N PRO A 60 -11.69 8.18 6.21
CA PRO A 60 -12.53 9.38 6.06
C PRO A 60 -13.93 9.23 6.66
N PHE A 61 -14.46 8.00 6.77
CA PHE A 61 -15.80 7.64 7.30
C PHE A 61 -15.86 6.10 7.48
N PRO A 62 -16.90 5.52 8.11
CA PRO A 62 -16.97 4.08 8.38
C PRO A 62 -16.80 3.20 7.14
N ASP A 63 -16.20 2.02 7.31
CA ASP A 63 -16.00 0.98 6.29
C ASP A 63 -15.08 1.40 5.11
N VAL A 64 -14.27 2.46 5.29
CA VAL A 64 -13.27 2.91 4.30
C VAL A 64 -11.90 3.04 4.94
N ILE A 65 -10.87 2.54 4.28
CA ILE A 65 -9.47 2.75 4.68
C ILE A 65 -8.74 3.44 3.53
N SER A 66 -8.25 4.65 3.78
CA SER A 66 -7.38 5.37 2.86
C SER A 66 -5.94 4.93 3.09
N VAL A 67 -5.28 4.52 2.00
CA VAL A 67 -3.84 4.19 1.98
C VAL A 67 -3.13 5.19 1.10
N LYS A 68 -2.17 5.92 1.64
CA LYS A 68 -1.26 6.77 0.88
C LYS A 68 0.15 6.24 0.99
N LEU A 69 0.75 5.93 -0.14
CA LEU A 69 2.13 5.48 -0.23
C LEU A 69 2.99 6.56 -0.87
N ARG A 70 4.10 6.91 -0.21
CA ARG A 70 5.03 7.94 -0.66
C ARG A 70 6.47 7.45 -0.59
N HIS A 71 7.30 7.96 -1.49
CA HIS A 71 8.76 7.86 -1.42
C HIS A 71 9.31 9.26 -1.08
N PHE A 72 9.59 10.09 -2.08
CA PHE A 72 9.96 11.49 -1.85
C PHE A 72 8.73 12.38 -1.62
N MET A 73 8.84 13.28 -0.64
CA MET A 73 7.79 14.24 -0.25
C MET A 73 8.19 15.70 -0.52
N GLY A 74 9.25 15.91 -1.31
CA GLY A 74 9.74 17.27 -1.66
C GLY A 74 9.14 17.85 -2.94
N ALA A 75 8.24 17.13 -3.61
CA ALA A 75 7.55 17.63 -4.80
C ALA A 75 6.33 18.48 -4.39
N ASP A 76 6.06 19.54 -5.15
CA ASP A 76 4.83 20.34 -4.95
C ASP A 76 3.59 19.50 -5.25
N GLU A 77 2.62 19.50 -4.34
CA GLU A 77 1.29 18.95 -4.59
C GLU A 77 0.50 19.92 -5.49
N ARG A 78 0.70 19.79 -6.81
CA ARG A 78 -0.03 20.58 -7.81
C ARG A 78 -1.42 19.98 -8.04
N GLY A 79 -2.45 20.81 -7.83
CA GLY A 79 -3.84 20.43 -8.11
C GLY A 79 -4.19 20.44 -9.61
N PRO A 80 -5.45 20.14 -9.97
CA PRO A 80 -6.58 19.88 -9.07
C PRO A 80 -6.55 18.48 -8.44
N SER A 81 -7.18 18.35 -7.28
CA SER A 81 -7.39 17.07 -6.58
C SER A 81 -8.88 16.71 -6.60
N PHE A 82 -9.20 15.42 -6.48
CA PHE A 82 -10.58 15.01 -6.27
C PHE A 82 -11.15 15.65 -5.00
N GLU A 83 -12.39 16.12 -5.08
CA GLU A 83 -13.16 16.50 -3.90
C GLU A 83 -13.60 15.22 -3.18
N LEU A 84 -13.08 15.02 -1.96
CA LEU A 84 -13.33 13.82 -1.18
C LEU A 84 -14.14 14.19 0.07
N TYR A 85 -15.28 13.53 0.25
CA TYR A 85 -16.06 13.63 1.48
C TYR A 85 -15.30 13.03 2.67
N ARG A 86 -15.43 13.68 3.83
CA ARG A 86 -14.95 13.20 5.13
C ARG A 86 -16.02 13.46 6.16
N GLU A 87 -16.34 12.45 6.95
CA GLU A 87 -17.21 12.59 8.09
C GLU A 87 -16.45 13.30 9.22
N GLU A 88 -17.01 14.41 9.70
CA GLU A 88 -16.37 15.23 10.71
C GLU A 88 -16.23 14.45 12.04
N GLY A 89 -15.03 14.45 12.61
CA GLY A 89 -14.73 13.76 13.87
C GLY A 89 -14.62 12.24 13.78
N PHE A 90 -14.85 11.62 12.61
CA PHE A 90 -14.66 10.18 12.45
C PHE A 90 -13.17 9.81 12.59
N MET A 91 -12.87 8.84 13.46
CA MET A 91 -11.52 8.30 13.63
C MET A 91 -11.57 6.76 13.65
N PRO A 92 -10.65 6.09 12.94
CA PRO A 92 -10.53 4.64 13.03
C PRO A 92 -9.92 4.22 14.37
N GLU A 93 -10.24 3.01 14.83
CA GLU A 93 -9.58 2.39 15.97
C GLU A 93 -8.22 1.82 15.52
N ILE A 94 -7.14 2.23 16.18
CA ILE A 94 -5.79 1.73 15.89
C ILE A 94 -5.28 0.97 17.10
N SER A 95 -4.94 -0.30 16.90
CA SER A 95 -4.39 -1.17 17.94
C SER A 95 -3.05 -1.75 17.51
N GLN A 96 -2.14 -1.85 18.48
CA GLN A 96 -0.78 -2.34 18.27
C GLN A 96 -0.52 -3.51 19.21
N SER A 97 0.07 -4.56 18.67
CA SER A 97 0.61 -5.70 19.41
C SER A 97 2.08 -5.89 19.05
N HIS A 98 2.73 -6.87 19.69
CA HIS A 98 4.13 -7.21 19.39
C HIS A 98 4.34 -7.66 17.94
N ASP A 99 3.36 -8.35 17.35
CA ASP A 99 3.50 -9.00 16.04
C ASP A 99 2.73 -8.32 14.91
N GLN A 100 1.77 -7.46 15.23
CA GLN A 100 0.92 -6.84 14.22
C GLN A 100 0.35 -5.49 14.65
N ILE A 101 -0.03 -4.71 13.65
CA ILE A 101 -0.77 -3.46 13.77
C ILE A 101 -2.10 -3.64 13.08
N ILE A 102 -3.18 -3.22 13.71
CA ILE A 102 -4.53 -3.29 13.16
C ILE A 102 -5.13 -1.88 13.16
N LEU A 103 -5.63 -1.45 12.01
CA LEU A 103 -6.47 -0.26 11.86
C LEU A 103 -7.89 -0.73 11.49
N LYS A 104 -8.90 -0.32 12.25
CA LYS A 104 -10.29 -0.70 12.05
C LYS A 104 -11.16 0.54 11.81
N SER A 105 -11.91 0.54 10.71
CA SER A 105 -12.90 1.54 10.34
C SER A 105 -14.25 0.85 10.19
N GLY A 106 -15.13 0.98 11.18
CA GLY A 106 -16.38 0.23 11.23
C GLY A 106 -16.14 -1.28 11.24
N ARG A 107 -16.61 -1.97 10.21
CA ARG A 107 -16.48 -3.41 9.96
C ARG A 107 -15.24 -3.76 9.13
N LEU A 108 -14.69 -2.79 8.39
CA LEU A 108 -13.47 -2.96 7.63
C LEU A 108 -12.26 -2.83 8.56
N SER A 109 -11.31 -3.74 8.46
CA SER A 109 -10.02 -3.64 9.14
C SER A 109 -8.87 -3.94 8.19
N MET A 110 -7.72 -3.34 8.49
CA MET A 110 -6.45 -3.60 7.85
C MET A 110 -5.48 -4.13 8.90
N THR A 111 -4.73 -5.17 8.57
CA THR A 111 -3.68 -5.73 9.42
C THR A 111 -2.34 -5.71 8.69
N ILE A 112 -1.30 -5.24 9.38
CA ILE A 112 0.08 -5.30 8.93
C ILE A 112 0.88 -6.11 9.95
N LYS A 113 1.61 -7.12 9.48
CA LYS A 113 2.54 -7.86 10.34
C LYS A 113 3.80 -7.04 10.60
N ARG A 114 4.27 -7.06 11.84
CA ARG A 114 5.61 -6.58 12.19
C ARG A 114 6.64 -7.59 11.69
N THR A 115 7.78 -7.08 11.22
CA THR A 115 8.92 -7.81 10.64
C THR A 115 9.17 -9.20 11.27
N PRO A 116 9.57 -10.23 10.48
CA PRO A 116 10.06 -10.17 9.11
C PRO A 116 8.99 -10.28 8.02
N GLY A 117 9.24 -9.55 6.93
CA GLY A 117 8.44 -9.59 5.71
C GLY A 117 7.32 -8.57 5.69
N TRP A 118 6.74 -8.39 4.50
CA TRP A 118 5.62 -7.49 4.27
C TRP A 118 4.37 -8.27 3.91
N THR A 119 3.30 -8.03 4.65
CA THR A 119 1.96 -8.51 4.32
C THR A 119 0.96 -7.52 4.89
N MET A 120 0.11 -6.99 4.01
CA MET A 120 -1.04 -6.18 4.39
C MET A 120 -2.31 -6.94 4.03
N LYS A 121 -3.24 -7.05 4.96
CA LYS A 121 -4.52 -7.73 4.75
C LYS A 121 -5.65 -6.78 5.04
N PHE A 122 -6.67 -6.79 4.19
CA PHE A 122 -7.96 -6.18 4.43
C PHE A 122 -8.98 -7.25 4.79
N LEU A 123 -9.73 -7.02 5.85
CA LEU A 123 -10.76 -7.91 6.35
C LEU A 123 -12.06 -7.13 6.54
N TYR A 124 -13.19 -7.73 6.18
CA TYR A 124 -14.51 -7.17 6.45
C TYR A 124 -15.26 -8.11 7.39
N ASP A 125 -15.70 -7.62 8.55
CA ASP A 125 -16.27 -8.44 9.63
C ASP A 125 -15.37 -9.65 9.98
N GLY A 126 -14.05 -9.44 9.98
CA GLY A 126 -13.06 -10.47 10.28
C GLY A 126 -12.81 -11.49 9.16
N LYS A 127 -13.50 -11.39 8.03
CA LYS A 127 -13.25 -12.21 6.84
C LYS A 127 -12.26 -11.53 5.91
N TYR A 128 -11.19 -12.23 5.52
CA TYR A 128 -10.25 -11.73 4.51
C TYR A 128 -10.96 -11.44 3.18
N ILE A 129 -10.77 -10.24 2.63
CA ILE A 129 -11.36 -9.81 1.36
C ILE A 129 -10.32 -9.56 0.27
N THR A 130 -9.20 -8.94 0.61
CA THR A 130 -8.07 -8.72 -0.31
C THR A 130 -6.86 -8.27 0.51
N GLY A 131 -5.73 -8.09 -0.12
CA GLY A 131 -4.50 -7.71 0.54
C GLY A 131 -3.36 -7.68 -0.46
N ASN A 132 -2.16 -7.56 0.07
CA ASN A 132 -0.96 -7.63 -0.71
C ASN A 132 0.18 -8.29 0.06
N THR A 133 1.16 -8.73 -0.68
CA THR A 133 2.32 -9.45 -0.18
C THR A 133 3.61 -8.83 -0.69
N ARG A 134 4.72 -9.54 -0.50
CA ARG A 134 6.05 -9.06 -0.89
C ARG A 134 6.07 -8.72 -2.39
N LYS A 135 6.62 -7.55 -2.72
CA LYS A 135 6.75 -7.02 -4.08
C LYS A 135 5.43 -6.72 -4.78
N ASP A 136 4.29 -6.64 -4.10
CA ASP A 136 3.04 -6.16 -4.71
C ASP A 136 3.00 -4.64 -4.73
N THR A 137 3.13 -4.04 -3.55
CA THR A 137 3.46 -2.63 -3.40
C THR A 137 4.92 -2.38 -3.77
N ALA A 138 5.20 -1.35 -4.56
CA ALA A 138 6.57 -0.94 -4.85
C ALA A 138 6.69 0.51 -5.32
N TYR A 139 7.85 1.10 -5.05
CA TYR A 139 8.42 2.18 -5.84
C TYR A 139 9.24 1.56 -6.98
N LEU A 140 9.02 2.00 -8.20
CA LEU A 140 9.73 1.53 -9.38
C LEU A 140 10.40 2.68 -10.10
N THR A 141 11.61 2.47 -10.60
CA THR A 141 12.24 3.37 -11.56
C THR A 141 12.40 2.65 -12.90
N VAL A 142 12.16 3.38 -13.98
CA VAL A 142 12.26 2.90 -15.36
C VAL A 142 13.26 3.80 -16.07
N ALA A 143 14.36 3.20 -16.54
CA ALA A 143 15.42 3.92 -17.24
C ALA A 143 14.86 4.70 -18.44
N GLY A 144 15.11 6.01 -18.47
CA GLY A 144 14.65 6.90 -19.53
C GLY A 144 13.19 7.37 -19.44
N ASP A 145 12.39 6.89 -18.48
CA ASP A 145 10.96 7.25 -18.34
C ASP A 145 10.68 7.96 -17.01
N GLY A 146 11.15 7.40 -15.89
CA GLY A 146 11.03 8.02 -14.58
C GLY A 146 10.61 7.05 -13.48
N ALA A 147 9.88 7.57 -12.50
CA ALA A 147 9.52 6.85 -11.29
C ALA A 147 8.01 6.62 -11.17
N TYR A 148 7.62 5.47 -10.62
CA TYR A 148 6.24 5.05 -10.46
C TYR A 148 6.00 4.48 -9.08
N MET A 149 4.81 4.73 -8.54
CA MET A 149 4.27 3.97 -7.42
C MET A 149 3.32 2.90 -7.96
N ARG A 150 3.37 1.70 -7.41
CA ARG A 150 2.49 0.61 -7.79
C ARG A 150 1.94 -0.09 -6.56
N GLU A 151 0.68 -0.49 -6.65
CA GLU A 151 0.01 -1.43 -5.77
C GLU A 151 -0.57 -2.59 -6.59
N ARG A 152 -0.63 -3.79 -6.00
CA ARG A 152 -1.36 -4.94 -6.54
C ARG A 152 -2.14 -5.58 -5.41
N LEU A 153 -3.46 -5.60 -5.55
CA LEU A 153 -4.35 -6.27 -4.62
C LEU A 153 -4.70 -7.65 -5.15
N GLU A 154 -4.73 -8.63 -4.24
CA GLU A 154 -5.12 -10.00 -4.55
C GLU A 154 -6.58 -10.07 -5.03
N LEU A 155 -6.82 -10.92 -6.03
CA LEU A 155 -8.16 -11.36 -6.44
C LEU A 155 -8.28 -12.85 -6.14
N GLY A 156 -9.37 -13.25 -5.50
CA GLY A 156 -9.71 -14.63 -5.21
C GLY A 156 -10.13 -15.43 -6.44
N VAL A 157 -10.35 -16.73 -6.23
CA VAL A 157 -10.94 -17.62 -7.24
C VAL A 157 -12.34 -17.10 -7.56
N ASP A 158 -12.64 -16.97 -8.86
CA ASP A 158 -13.91 -16.45 -9.38
C ASP A 158 -14.26 -15.03 -8.89
N GLU A 159 -13.25 -14.22 -8.59
CA GLU A 159 -13.43 -12.80 -8.31
C GLU A 159 -13.33 -11.95 -9.59
N TYR A 160 -14.35 -11.10 -9.80
CA TYR A 160 -14.50 -10.32 -11.02
C TYR A 160 -14.43 -8.82 -10.74
N VAL A 161 -13.70 -8.09 -11.58
CA VAL A 161 -13.53 -6.63 -11.49
C VAL A 161 -14.49 -5.93 -12.46
N TYR A 162 -15.13 -4.86 -11.99
CA TYR A 162 -16.08 -4.05 -12.76
C TYR A 162 -15.79 -2.55 -12.60
N GLY A 163 -16.51 -1.70 -13.36
CA GLY A 163 -16.39 -0.24 -13.27
C GLY A 163 -15.27 0.32 -14.15
N LEU A 164 -14.38 1.11 -13.54
CA LEU A 164 -13.33 1.88 -14.23
C LEU A 164 -13.85 2.96 -15.21
N GLY A 165 -15.04 3.49 -14.93
CA GLY A 165 -15.74 4.48 -15.76
C GLY A 165 -16.47 3.88 -16.96
N GLU A 166 -16.92 4.73 -17.87
CA GLU A 166 -17.58 4.32 -19.11
C GLU A 166 -16.54 3.73 -20.09
N ARG A 167 -16.63 2.42 -20.34
CA ARG A 167 -15.74 1.71 -21.27
C ARG A 167 -16.50 0.71 -22.14
N PHE A 168 -16.22 0.71 -23.43
CA PHE A 168 -16.85 -0.16 -24.44
C PHE A 168 -16.09 -1.47 -24.71
N THR A 169 -15.37 -1.96 -23.69
CA THR A 169 -14.69 -3.27 -23.69
C THR A 169 -15.57 -4.32 -22.99
N PRO A 170 -15.16 -5.60 -22.87
CA PRO A 170 -15.93 -6.58 -22.10
C PRO A 170 -16.36 -6.06 -20.72
N PHE A 171 -17.56 -6.47 -20.28
CA PHE A 171 -18.16 -5.98 -19.04
C PHE A 171 -17.28 -6.24 -17.81
N VAL A 172 -16.81 -7.49 -17.69
CA VAL A 172 -15.78 -7.92 -16.73
C VAL A 172 -14.41 -7.40 -17.16
N LYS A 173 -13.63 -6.85 -16.21
CA LYS A 173 -12.34 -6.18 -16.46
C LYS A 173 -11.11 -7.07 -16.22
N ASN A 174 -11.30 -8.32 -15.85
CA ASN A 174 -10.22 -9.31 -15.73
C ASN A 174 -9.60 -9.58 -17.12
N GLY A 175 -8.30 -9.37 -17.27
CA GLY A 175 -7.52 -9.55 -18.50
C GLY A 175 -6.23 -8.74 -18.48
#